data_AF-A0A7G3BMU6-F1
#
_entry.id   AF-A0A7G3BMU6-F1
#
_cell.length_a   1.000
_cell.length_b   1.000
_cell.length_c   1.000
_cell.angle_alpha   90.00
_cell.angle_beta   90.00
_cell.angle_gamma   90.00
#
_symmetry.space_group_name_H-M   'P 1'
#
loop_
_entity.id
_entity.type
_entity.pdbx_description
1 polymer ?
#
loop_
_entity_poly.entity_id
_entity_poly.type
_entity_poly.pdbx_seq_one_letter_code
_entity_poly.pdbx_strand_id
1 'polypeptide(L)'
;MTSSEFYSLIKQQFPFKPTSKQEIVLLQLSEFIFSKDPKALYLLKGYAGTGKTTIVGTIVSNLWKAKKSAVLMAPTGRAAKVISNYSGKEAFTIHK
;
A
#
# COMPACT_ATOMS: atom_id res chain seq x y z
N MET A 1 3.75 10.19 14.41
CA MET A 1 2.72 9.38 13.76
C MET A 1 2.81 7.97 14.31
N THR A 2 1.70 7.45 14.83
CA THR A 2 1.51 6.06 15.27
C THR A 2 0.84 5.23 14.17
N SER A 3 0.83 3.89 14.33
CA SER A 3 0.09 3.01 13.43
C SER A 3 -1.41 3.38 13.35
N SER A 4 -2.04 3.68 14.49
CA SER A 4 -3.46 4.06 14.53
C SER A 4 -3.73 5.40 13.83
N GLU A 5 -2.85 6.39 13.98
CA GLU A 5 -2.97 7.67 13.27
C GLU A 5 -2.82 7.48 11.77
N PHE A 6 -1.89 6.62 11.34
CA PHE A 6 -1.70 6.30 9.93
C PHE A 6 -2.90 5.53 9.35
N TYR A 7 -3.46 4.57 10.08
CA TYR A 7 -4.69 3.88 9.70
C TYR A 7 -5.85 4.85 9.46
N SER A 8 -6.10 5.75 10.41
CA SER A 8 -7.16 6.77 10.28
C SER A 8 -6.92 7.66 9.05
N LEU A 9 -5.67 8.06 8.83
CA LEU A 9 -5.27 8.85 7.66
C LEU A 9 -5.55 8.09 6.34
N ILE A 10 -5.05 6.87 6.18
CA ILE A 10 -5.22 6.13 4.92
C ILE A 10 -6.67 5.71 4.69
N LYS A 11 -7.45 5.48 5.75
CA LYS A 11 -8.89 5.24 5.66
C LYS A 11 -9.62 6.47 5.13
N GLN A 12 -9.27 7.66 5.63
CA GLN A 12 -9.84 8.93 5.17
C GLN A 12 -9.43 9.26 3.73
N GLN A 13 -8.20 8.92 3.33
CA GLN A 13 -7.69 9.15 1.98
C GLN A 13 -8.06 8.03 0.99
N PHE A 14 -8.77 6.99 1.43
CA PHE A 14 -9.21 5.94 0.55
C PHE A 14 -10.29 6.50 -0.41
N PRO A 15 -10.17 6.29 -1.73
CA PRO A 15 -11.04 6.96 -2.70
C PRO A 15 -12.50 6.50 -2.67
N PHE A 16 -12.81 5.44 -1.92
CA PHE A 16 -14.15 4.85 -1.80
C PHE A 16 -14.44 4.50 -0.35
N LYS A 17 -15.67 4.11 -0.03
CA LYS A 17 -15.96 3.47 1.25
C LYS A 17 -15.33 2.08 1.27
N PRO A 18 -14.36 1.78 2.16
CA PRO A 18 -13.74 0.46 2.19
C PRO A 18 -14.74 -0.62 2.58
N THR A 19 -14.62 -1.81 2.01
CA THR A 19 -15.31 -3.01 2.50
C THR A 19 -14.70 -3.47 3.83
N SER A 20 -15.41 -4.30 4.60
CA SER A 20 -14.89 -4.82 5.88
C SER A 20 -13.53 -5.51 5.73
N LYS A 21 -13.29 -6.25 4.64
CA LYS A 21 -11.99 -6.87 4.37
C LYS A 21 -10.91 -5.84 4.03
N GLN A 22 -11.25 -4.78 3.31
CA GLN A 22 -10.31 -3.70 3.02
C GLN A 22 -9.96 -2.90 4.28
N GLU A 23 -10.91 -2.68 5.19
CA GLU A 23 -10.62 -2.06 6.50
C GLU A 23 -9.62 -2.86 7.31
N ILE A 24 -9.79 -4.20 7.36
CA ILE A 24 -8.85 -5.10 8.03
C ILE A 24 -7.46 -4.99 7.39
N VAL A 25 -7.39 -5.00 6.05
CA VAL A 25 -6.11 -4.88 5.34
C VAL A 25 -5.44 -3.53 5.58
N LEU A 26 -6.19 -2.42 5.59
CA LEU A 26 -5.64 -1.10 5.90
C LEU A 26 -5.08 -1.04 7.33
N LEU A 27 -5.77 -1.65 8.30
CA LEU A 27 -5.29 -1.75 9.67
C LEU A 27 -4.00 -2.58 9.76
N GLN A 28 -4.01 -3.80 9.22
CA GLN A 28 -2.85 -4.69 9.22
C GLN A 28 -1.63 -4.09 8.52
N LEU A 29 -1.84 -3.40 7.39
CA LEU A 29 -0.75 -2.73 6.68
C LEU A 29 -0.20 -1.54 7.46
N SER A 30 -1.04 -0.81 8.21
CA SER A 30 -0.58 0.24 9.11
C SER A 30 0.31 -0.33 10.21
N GLU A 31 -0.09 -1.45 10.81
CA GLU A 31 0.74 -2.14 11.81
C GLU A 31 2.05 -2.65 11.21
N PHE A 32 1.99 -3.25 10.02
CA PHE A 32 3.17 -3.74 9.30
C PHE A 32 4.20 -2.63 9.01
N ILE A 33 3.75 -1.46 8.51
CA ILE A 33 4.62 -0.33 8.16
C ILE A 33 5.34 0.24 9.40
N PHE A 34 4.71 0.16 10.57
CA PHE A 34 5.26 0.65 11.84
C PHE A 34 5.91 -0.46 12.68
N SER A 35 5.93 -1.70 12.21
CA SER A 35 6.63 -2.80 12.86
C SER A 35 8.13 -2.51 12.96
N LYS A 36 8.73 -2.91 14.09
CA LYS A 36 10.18 -2.85 14.32
C LYS A 36 10.86 -4.19 14.01
N ASP A 37 10.11 -5.22 13.67
CA ASP A 37 10.67 -6.53 13.32
C ASP A 37 11.31 -6.48 11.93
N PRO A 38 12.65 -6.64 11.81
CA PRO A 38 13.33 -6.61 10.53
C PRO A 38 13.00 -7.81 9.62
N LYS A 39 12.35 -8.86 10.16
CA LYS A 39 11.93 -10.05 9.42
C LYS A 39 10.45 -10.05 9.06
N ALA A 40 9.73 -8.96 9.32
CA ALA A 40 8.31 -8.86 9.01
C ALA A 40 8.08 -9.00 7.50
N LEU A 41 7.10 -9.84 7.12
CA LEU A 41 6.64 -10.01 5.75
C LEU A 41 5.11 -9.98 5.72
N TYR A 42 4.54 -9.17 4.82
CA TYR A 42 3.10 -9.11 4.60
C TYR A 42 2.73 -9.56 3.19
N LEU A 43 1.77 -10.47 3.07
CA LEU A 43 1.30 -11.00 1.80
C LEU A 43 -0.19 -10.72 1.59
N LEU A 44 -0.49 -9.81 0.65
CA LEU A 44 -1.87 -9.49 0.26
C LEU A 44 -2.33 -10.37 -0.91
N LYS A 45 -3.30 -11.25 -0.68
CA LYS A 45 -3.95 -12.05 -1.73
C LYS A 45 -5.37 -11.57 -1.99
N GLY A 46 -5.82 -11.71 -3.24
CA GLY A 46 -7.20 -11.41 -3.63
C GLY A 46 -7.41 -11.55 -5.14
N TYR A 47 -8.65 -11.80 -5.54
CA TYR A 47 -9.04 -11.97 -6.94
C TYR A 47 -8.93 -10.67 -7.75
N ALA A 48 -9.10 -10.77 -9.08
CA ALA A 48 -9.22 -9.59 -9.92
C ALA A 48 -10.38 -8.70 -9.43
N GLY A 49 -10.21 -7.38 -9.51
CA GLY A 49 -11.25 -6.42 -9.10
C GLY A 49 -11.38 -6.17 -7.59
N THR A 50 -10.64 -6.84 -6.71
CA THR A 50 -10.77 -6.65 -5.24
C THR A 50 -10.08 -5.39 -4.68
N GLY A 51 -9.60 -4.48 -5.53
CA GLY A 51 -9.02 -3.20 -5.10
C GLY A 51 -7.59 -3.26 -4.54
N LYS A 52 -6.83 -4.33 -4.77
CA LYS A 52 -5.44 -4.47 -4.27
C LYS A 52 -4.54 -3.30 -4.68
N THR A 53 -4.59 -2.92 -5.96
CA THR A 53 -3.80 -1.80 -6.49
C THR A 53 -4.20 -0.47 -5.86
N THR A 54 -5.49 -0.27 -5.59
CA THR A 54 -6.01 0.91 -4.90
C THR A 54 -5.46 1.00 -3.47
N ILE A 55 -5.47 -0.11 -2.72
CA ILE A 55 -4.89 -0.19 -1.36
C ILE A 55 -3.41 0.20 -1.39
N VAL A 56 -2.63 -0.41 -2.29
CA VAL A 56 -1.20 -0.09 -2.43
C VAL A 56 -1.01 1.39 -2.80
N GLY A 57 -1.79 1.91 -3.74
CA GLY A 57 -1.73 3.32 -4.15
C GLY A 57 -2.00 4.28 -3.00
N THR A 58 -3.07 4.06 -2.23
CA THR A 58 -3.43 4.89 -1.06
C THR A 58 -2.35 4.87 0.02
N ILE A 59 -1.74 3.71 0.28
CA ILE A 59 -0.65 3.59 1.27
C ILE A 59 0.56 4.37 0.79
N VAL A 60 1.02 4.08 -0.43
CA VAL A 60 2.26 4.64 -0.97
C VAL A 60 2.20 6.15 -1.11
N SER A 61 1.07 6.70 -1.52
CA SER A 61 0.87 8.16 -1.62
C SER A 61 0.91 8.86 -0.25
N ASN A 62 0.73 8.12 0.85
CA ASN A 62 0.75 8.64 2.22
C ASN A 62 2.00 8.30 3.04
N LEU A 63 2.89 7.39 2.56
CA LEU A 63 4.07 6.95 3.31
C LEU A 63 4.99 8.10 3.75
N TRP A 64 5.08 9.17 2.97
CA TRP A 64 5.90 10.34 3.32
C TRP A 64 5.44 11.01 4.63
N LYS A 65 4.13 10.97 4.95
CA LYS A 65 3.58 11.49 6.23
C LYS A 65 3.98 10.60 7.41
N ALA A 66 4.19 9.30 7.15
CA ALA A 66 4.77 8.36 8.11
C ALA A 66 6.30 8.44 8.20
N LYS A 67 6.94 9.36 7.46
CA LYS A 67 8.41 9.45 7.31
C LYS A 67 9.04 8.13 6.83
N LYS A 68 8.32 7.41 5.96
CA LYS A 68 8.77 6.17 5.32
C LYS A 68 8.88 6.38 3.81
N SER A 69 9.80 5.66 3.19
CA SER A 69 9.96 5.55 1.75
C SER A 69 9.73 4.10 1.33
N ALA A 70 9.31 3.90 0.08
CA ALA A 70 9.11 2.58 -0.50
C ALA A 70 9.71 2.54 -1.91
N VAL A 71 10.21 1.36 -2.28
CA VAL A 71 10.56 1.01 -3.66
C VAL A 71 9.42 0.16 -4.20
N LEU A 72 8.87 0.57 -5.34
CA LEU A 72 7.77 -0.16 -5.99
C LEU A 72 8.32 -1.01 -7.11
N MET A 73 7.99 -2.30 -7.09
CA MET A 73 8.46 -3.25 -8.09
C MET A 73 7.32 -4.14 -8.58
N ALA A 74 7.41 -4.57 -9.83
CA ALA A 74 6.49 -5.51 -10.44
C ALA A 74 7.21 -6.46 -11.42
N PRO A 75 6.65 -7.64 -11.73
CA PRO A 75 7.33 -8.60 -12.62
C PRO A 75 7.36 -8.16 -14.09
N THR A 76 6.42 -7.33 -14.54
CA THR A 76 6.33 -6.86 -15.93
C THR A 76 6.22 -5.34 -16.01
N GLY A 77 6.67 -4.75 -17.12
CA GLY A 77 6.61 -3.30 -17.33
C GLY A 77 5.18 -2.75 -17.34
N ARG A 78 4.21 -3.51 -17.85
CA ARG A 78 2.78 -3.14 -17.80
C ARG A 78 2.29 -3.05 -16.35
N ALA A 79 2.64 -4.01 -15.50
CA ALA A 79 2.25 -3.99 -14.10
C ALA A 79 2.92 -2.84 -13.34
N ALA A 80 4.21 -2.57 -13.61
CA ALA A 80 4.92 -1.42 -13.05
C ALA A 80 4.21 -0.11 -13.41
N LYS A 81 3.89 0.10 -14.70
CA LYS A 81 3.16 1.29 -15.17
C LYS A 81 1.81 1.48 -14.46
N VAL A 82 1.06 0.41 -14.25
CA VAL A 82 -0.23 0.47 -13.51
C VAL A 82 -0.01 0.91 -12.07
N ILE A 83 0.94 0.31 -11.34
CA ILE A 83 1.23 0.68 -9.96
C ILE A 83 1.71 2.14 -9.89
N SER A 84 2.56 2.58 -10.82
CA SER A 84 3.04 3.96 -10.86
C SER A 84 1.89 4.96 -10.98
N ASN A 85 0.97 4.72 -11.91
CA ASN A 85 -0.17 5.61 -12.14
C ASN A 85 -1.08 5.74 -10.92
N TYR A 86 -1.35 4.63 -10.21
CA TYR A 86 -2.23 4.64 -9.04
C TYR A 86 -1.58 5.22 -7.78
N SER A 87 -0.26 5.12 -7.66
CA SER A 87 0.48 5.60 -6.49
C SER A 87 1.05 7.01 -6.65
N GLY A 88 1.14 7.52 -7.88
CA GLY A 88 1.83 8.78 -8.19
C GLY A 88 3.34 8.72 -7.91
N LYS A 89 3.90 7.51 -7.84
CA LYS A 89 5.32 7.24 -7.58
C LYS A 89 5.87 6.32 -8.66
N GLU A 90 7.16 6.43 -8.97
CA GLU A 90 7.76 5.57 -9.97
C GLU A 90 7.86 4.12 -9.46
N ALA A 91 7.52 3.17 -10.33
CA ALA A 91 7.66 1.74 -10.10
C ALA A 91 8.48 1.12 -11.22
N PHE A 92 9.27 0.11 -10.85
CA PHE A 92 10.21 -0.55 -11.75
C PHE A 92 9.87 -2.03 -11.94
N THR A 93 10.49 -2.65 -12.94
CA THR A 93 10.47 -4.11 -13.02
C THR A 93 11.45 -4.70 -12.01
N ILE A 94 11.20 -5.91 -11.50
CA ILE A 94 12.12 -6.60 -10.57
C ILE A 94 13.55 -6.81 -11.11
N HIS A 95 13.73 -6.74 -12.43
CA HIS A 95 15.03 -6.91 -13.11
C HIS A 95 15.82 -5.62 -13.29
N LYS A 96 15.19 -4.46 -13.03
CA LYS A 96 15.80 -3.15 -13.19
C LYS A 96 16.30 -2.67 -11.84
#